data_AF-A0A534NJ87-F1
#
_entry.id   AF-A0A534NJ87-F1
#
_cell.length_a   1.000
_cell.length_b   1.000
_cell.length_c   1.000
_cell.angle_alpha   90.00
_cell.angle_beta   90.00
_cell.angle_gamma   90.00
#
_symmetry.space_group_name_H-M   'P 1'
#
loop_
_entity.id
_entity.type
_entity.pdbx_description
1 polymer ?
#
loop_
_entity_poly.entity_id
_entity_poly.type
_entity_poly.pdbx_seq_one_letter_code
_entity_poly.pdbx_strand_id
1 'polypeptide(L)'
;MSSVPRMRIHHLSCGTLCPVGGRLMSERKSRPLRGALACHCLLIEAGQRLILVDTGLGLLDMGNRRMDRFFRFQCKPLVTPEQTAVRQVQRL
;
A
#
# COMPACT_ATOMS: atom_id res chain seq x y z
N MET A 1 14.10 -27.33 -23.93
CA MET A 1 13.24 -26.23 -23.45
C MET A 1 13.60 -25.91 -22.01
N SER A 2 14.10 -24.72 -21.73
CA SER A 2 14.24 -24.24 -20.34
C SER A 2 12.85 -24.00 -19.77
N SER A 3 12.52 -24.67 -18.67
CA SER A 3 11.26 -24.41 -17.95
C SER A 3 11.27 -22.96 -17.47
N VAL A 4 10.23 -22.20 -17.83
CA VAL A 4 10.05 -20.86 -17.28
C VAL A 4 9.88 -21.03 -15.76
N PRO A 5 10.68 -20.34 -14.92
CA PRO A 5 10.53 -20.47 -13.47
C PRO A 5 9.10 -20.05 -13.07
N ARG A 6 8.47 -20.87 -12.22
CA ARG A 6 7.12 -20.61 -11.73
C ARG A 6 7.13 -19.29 -10.95
N MET A 7 6.41 -18.29 -11.46
CA MET A 7 6.25 -17.00 -10.80
C MET A 7 5.05 -17.02 -9.87
N ARG A 8 5.22 -16.47 -8.66
CA ARG A 8 4.13 -16.26 -7.70
C ARG A 8 4.02 -14.78 -7.39
N ILE A 9 2.80 -14.25 -7.50
CA ILE A 9 2.52 -12.84 -7.23
C ILE A 9 1.70 -12.74 -5.95
N HIS A 10 2.21 -12.01 -4.99
CA HIS A 10 1.57 -11.71 -3.72
C HIS A 10 1.04 -10.28 -3.78
N HIS A 11 -0.26 -10.15 -3.56
CA HIS A 11 -0.97 -8.89 -3.51
C HIS A 11 -0.91 -8.37 -2.06
N LEU A 12 -0.13 -7.31 -1.81
CA LEU A 12 0.07 -6.76 -0.47
C LEU A 12 -0.80 -5.51 -0.30
N SER A 13 -1.69 -5.52 0.70
CA SER A 13 -2.41 -4.31 1.12
C SER A 13 -1.48 -3.44 1.95
N CYS A 14 -0.95 -2.39 1.33
CA CYS A 14 0.04 -1.47 1.88
C CYS A 14 -0.58 -0.25 2.60
N GLY A 15 -1.75 -0.44 3.21
CA GLY A 15 -2.49 0.60 3.92
C GLY A 15 -3.67 1.18 3.12
N THR A 16 -4.40 2.09 3.75
CA THR A 16 -5.55 2.79 3.16
C THR A 16 -5.35 4.29 3.26
N LEU A 17 -5.58 4.99 2.15
CA LEU A 17 -5.68 6.45 2.10
C LEU A 17 -7.16 6.85 2.12
N CYS A 18 -7.48 7.87 2.90
CA CYS A 18 -8.80 8.51 2.93
C CYS A 18 -8.77 9.91 2.30
N PRO A 19 -8.56 10.02 0.97
CA PRO A 19 -8.38 11.31 0.30
C PRO A 19 -9.62 12.18 0.35
N VAL A 20 -9.45 13.50 0.41
CA VAL A 20 -10.53 14.47 0.14
C VAL A 20 -11.02 14.27 -1.30
N GLY A 21 -12.35 14.27 -1.49
CA GLY A 21 -12.97 14.06 -2.81
C GLY A 21 -14.07 12.99 -2.81
N GLY A 22 -14.32 12.36 -1.65
CA GLY A 22 -15.48 11.49 -1.45
C GLY A 22 -15.65 10.44 -2.54
N ARG A 23 -16.76 10.54 -3.28
CA ARG A 23 -17.16 9.61 -4.34
C ARG A 23 -16.35 9.72 -5.63
N LEU A 24 -15.60 10.80 -5.84
CA LEU A 24 -14.64 10.87 -6.96
C LEU A 24 -13.42 10.00 -6.70
N MET A 25 -13.12 9.71 -5.43
CA MET A 25 -11.91 9.01 -5.02
C MET A 25 -12.17 7.55 -4.62
N SER A 26 -13.42 7.08 -4.64
CA SER A 26 -13.75 5.72 -4.22
C SER A 26 -15.16 5.39 -4.70
N GLU A 27 -15.43 4.12 -4.97
CA GLU A 27 -16.75 3.63 -5.34
C GLU A 27 -17.79 4.02 -4.27
N ARG A 28 -19.05 4.11 -4.69
CA ARG A 28 -20.23 4.79 -4.09
C ARG A 28 -20.45 4.75 -2.55
N LYS A 29 -19.68 3.99 -1.77
CA LYS A 29 -19.76 3.79 -0.31
C LYS A 29 -18.71 4.55 0.52
N SER A 30 -18.17 5.65 0.01
CA SER A 30 -17.26 6.51 0.79
C SER A 30 -18.00 7.61 1.55
N ARG A 31 -17.42 8.11 2.66
CA ARG A 31 -17.98 9.23 3.44
C ARG A 31 -18.14 10.44 2.51
N PRO A 32 -19.13 11.34 2.72
CA PRO A 32 -19.47 12.38 1.75
C PRO A 32 -18.28 13.25 1.32
N LEU A 33 -17.28 13.46 2.20
CA LEU A 33 -16.11 14.30 1.93
C LEU A 33 -14.82 13.50 1.63
N ARG A 34 -14.74 12.20 1.98
CA ARG A 34 -13.49 11.43 1.89
C ARG A 34 -13.68 10.04 1.30
N GLY A 35 -12.83 9.71 0.33
CA GLY A 35 -12.72 8.39 -0.30
C GLY A 35 -12.09 7.35 0.62
N ALA A 36 -12.01 6.11 0.13
CA ALA A 36 -11.16 5.04 0.64
C ALA A 36 -10.43 4.40 -0.54
N LEU A 37 -9.10 4.54 -0.56
CA LEU A 37 -8.21 3.98 -1.57
C LEU A 37 -7.23 3.03 -0.92
N ALA A 38 -7.10 1.83 -1.49
CA ALA A 38 -6.05 0.90 -1.07
C ALA A 38 -4.72 1.33 -1.70
N CYS A 39 -3.64 1.34 -0.91
CA CYS A 39 -2.29 1.30 -1.44
C CYS A 39 -1.96 -0.17 -1.70
N HIS A 40 -1.69 -0.53 -2.96
CA HIS A 40 -1.50 -1.92 -3.35
C HIS A 40 -0.07 -2.13 -3.85
N CYS A 41 0.71 -2.95 -3.16
CA CYS A 41 2.03 -3.35 -3.62
C CYS A 41 1.98 -4.78 -4.18
N LEU A 42 2.94 -5.12 -5.04
CA LEU A 42 3.13 -6.50 -5.50
C LEU A 42 4.48 -7.01 -5.02
N LEU A 43 4.49 -8.18 -4.38
CA LEU A 43 5.71 -8.95 -4.18
C LEU A 43 5.70 -10.14 -5.13
N ILE A 44 6.73 -10.26 -5.94
CA ILE A 44 6.84 -11.31 -6.95
C ILE A 44 8.01 -12.20 -6.59
N GLU A 45 7.73 -13.49 -6.38
CA GLU A 45 8.72 -14.55 -6.29
C GLU A 45 9.09 -14.99 -7.71
N ALA A 46 10.36 -14.78 -8.09
CA ALA A 46 10.89 -15.07 -9.43
C ALA A 46 12.17 -15.93 -9.33
N GLY A 47 11.98 -17.23 -9.10
CA GLY A 47 13.09 -18.15 -8.82
C GLY A 47 13.72 -17.85 -7.46
N GLN A 48 15.03 -17.58 -7.42
CA GLN A 48 15.75 -17.20 -6.19
C GLN A 48 15.71 -15.69 -5.89
N ARG A 49 14.83 -14.94 -6.55
CA ARG A 49 14.74 -13.48 -6.42
C ARG A 49 13.36 -13.07 -5.93
N LEU A 50 13.34 -12.01 -5.13
CA LEU A 50 12.13 -11.27 -4.77
C LEU A 50 12.15 -9.92 -5.49
N ILE A 51 11.02 -9.58 -6.10
CA ILE A 51 10.81 -8.28 -6.75
C ILE A 51 9.65 -7.60 -6.03
N LEU A 52 9.90 -6.42 -5.47
CA LEU A 52 8.88 -5.58 -4.86
C LEU A 52 8.54 -4.44 -5.82
N VAL A 53 7.27 -4.36 -6.23
CA VAL A 53 6.73 -3.28 -7.07
C VAL A 53 5.96 -2.31 -6.18
N ASP A 54 6.39 -1.04 -6.21
CA ASP A 54 5.99 0.01 -5.25
C ASP A 54 6.39 -0.33 -3.80
N THR A 55 6.23 0.60 -2.86
CA THR A 55 6.54 0.41 -1.44
C THR A 55 5.46 0.94 -0.50
N GLY A 56 4.47 1.65 -1.03
CA GLY A 56 3.42 2.27 -0.23
C GLY A 56 3.99 3.20 0.84
N LEU A 57 3.34 3.26 2.01
CA LEU A 57 3.82 4.01 3.16
C LEU A 57 4.67 3.12 4.07
N GLY A 58 5.84 3.61 4.48
CA GLY A 58 6.77 2.91 5.36
C GLY A 58 6.50 3.16 6.85
N LEU A 59 7.19 2.40 7.71
CA LEU A 59 7.06 2.52 9.17
C LEU A 59 7.36 3.93 9.69
N LEU A 60 8.25 4.67 9.03
CA LEU A 60 8.60 6.05 9.42
C LEU A 60 7.55 7.08 8.99
N ASP A 61 6.73 6.74 8.00
CA ASP A 61 5.59 7.57 7.58
C ASP A 61 4.44 7.42 8.58
N MET A 62 4.33 6.24 9.22
CA MET A 62 3.35 5.86 10.24
C MET A 62 3.53 6.53 11.61
N GLY A 63 4.44 7.51 11.72
CA GLY A 63 4.73 8.26 12.95
C GLY A 63 4.81 9.78 12.76
N ASN A 64 4.22 10.31 11.68
CA ASN A 64 4.12 11.74 11.34
C ASN A 64 5.42 12.50 11.01
N ARG A 65 6.62 11.92 11.16
CA ARG A 65 7.89 12.68 11.05
C ARG A 65 8.36 12.94 9.62
N ARG A 66 8.02 12.08 8.65
CA ARG A 66 8.44 12.21 7.25
C ARG A 66 7.38 12.78 6.32
N MET A 67 6.12 12.76 6.75
CA MET A 67 5.00 13.05 5.87
C MET A 67 4.53 14.50 6.04
N ASP A 68 4.55 15.23 4.92
CA ASP A 68 4.15 16.63 4.87
C ASP A 68 2.71 16.84 5.39
N ARG A 69 2.47 18.00 6.01
CA ARG A 69 1.17 18.33 6.62
C ARG A 69 0.05 18.41 5.59
N PHE A 70 0.32 18.97 4.41
CA PHE A 70 -0.67 19.06 3.33
C PHE A 70 -1.04 17.66 2.83
N PHE A 71 -0.05 16.79 2.59
CA PHE A 71 -0.31 15.41 2.18
C PHE A 71 -1.15 14.64 3.22
N ARG A 72 -0.82 14.77 4.51
CA ARG A 72 -1.60 14.14 5.59
C ARG A 72 -3.04 14.63 5.63
N PHE A 73 -3.25 15.93 5.46
CA PHE A 73 -4.60 16.49 5.40
C PHE A 73 -5.35 15.96 4.17
N GLN A 74 -4.72 15.96 3.00
CA GLN A 74 -5.35 15.53 1.77
C GLN A 74 -5.66 14.04 1.81
N CYS A 75 -4.66 13.18 2.03
CA CYS A 75 -4.75 11.74 1.88
C CYS A 75 -5.18 10.99 3.15
N LYS A 76 -5.05 11.59 4.34
CA LYS A 76 -5.42 11.00 5.65
C LYS A 76 -5.17 9.48 5.72
N PRO A 77 -3.90 9.04 5.66
CA PRO A 77 -3.57 7.62 5.72
C PRO A 77 -4.02 6.99 7.05
N LEU A 78 -4.55 5.78 6.99
CA LEU A 78 -4.75 4.95 8.17
C LEU A 78 -3.40 4.40 8.62
N VAL A 79 -3.12 4.56 9.91
CA VAL A 79 -1.84 4.16 10.50
C VAL A 79 -1.91 2.71 10.95
N THR A 80 -1.46 1.80 10.10
CA THR A 80 -1.44 0.36 10.37
C THR A 80 -0.05 -0.20 10.04
N PRO A 81 0.91 -0.17 10.99
CA PRO A 81 2.28 -0.61 10.74
C PRO A 81 2.40 -2.03 10.17
N GLU A 82 1.49 -2.92 10.55
CA GLU A 82 1.44 -4.32 10.13
C GLU A 82 1.11 -4.50 8.65
N GLN A 83 0.48 -3.50 8.04
CA GLN A 83 0.17 -3.44 6.61
C GLN A 83 1.32 -2.87 5.78
N THR A 84 2.40 -2.34 6.38
CA THR A 84 3.54 -1.90 5.57
C THR A 84 4.16 -3.07 4.81
N ALA A 85 4.68 -2.83 3.60
CA ALA A 85 5.28 -3.86 2.77
C ALA A 85 6.39 -4.63 3.53
N VAL A 86 7.23 -3.90 4.28
CA VAL A 86 8.31 -4.50 5.08
C VAL A 86 7.80 -5.51 6.11
N ARG A 87 6.69 -5.24 6.81
CA ARG A 87 6.14 -6.16 7.82
C ARG A 87 5.46 -7.37 7.18
N GLN A 88 4.87 -7.21 6.01
CA GLN A 88 4.25 -8.31 5.29
C GLN A 88 5.31 -9.24 4.68
N VAL A 89 6.35 -8.69 4.04
CA VAL A 89 7.46 -9.47 3.47
C VAL A 89 8.20 -10.24 4.56
N GLN A 90 8.42 -9.65 5.74
CA GLN A 90 9.07 -10.32 6.88
C GLN A 90 8.32 -11.56 7.43
N ARG A 91 7.03 -11.73 7.09
CA ARG A 91 6.20 -12.86 7.57
C ARG A 91 6.10 -14.01 6.55
N LEU A 92 6.61 -13.82 5.34
CA LEU A 92 6.68 -14.84 4.30
C LEU A 92 7.93 -15.70 4.49
#